data_AF-J4H1A2-F1
#
_entry.id   AF-J4H1A2-F1
#
_cell.length_a   1.000
_cell.length_b   1.000
_cell.length_c   1.000
_cell.angle_alpha   90.00
_cell.angle_beta   90.00
_cell.angle_gamma   90.00
#
_symmetry.space_group_name_H-M   'P 1'
#
loop_
_entity.id
_entity.type
_entity.pdbx_description
1 polymer ?
#
loop_
_entity_poly.entity_id
_entity_poly.type
_entity_poly.pdbx_seq_one_letter_code
_entity_poly.pdbx_strand_id
1 'polypeptide(L)'
;MHDSAVVYSASLSALQNTTVDITVSATPCKYRLIDCAQFLDHDTLAIHEFQDLPAREYATISYVWRGLGVDSNHTSGEKYGTFTIRGATNGDPMSIDVLRHACTAAAQKEAKFIWLDGLCILQSNDNDKAWQIRRMYHIYQSSALCIVLPGGMRRLAQVDEETTWIQRSWTLQEVLAPKMSNVMVLFAWTYGEALSIASTSAQFNYKEVVPGQSAACPLQDALSTHSGNIYELKTERKTFKFFSTTLFGREKSYVSTLLAVLDNGGLENAGSVQAVWQCSLMRTCTYPVDAVFSIMGLFGVSLDPLRFKPDDRRGATIALAAEILRNGGRADWLAAALDLPPEKGVSALPALPRVNPIGNATLVTEEGERPVAEILPWVGFGWVDGIPLGKMDEKGCFTFSSPAALLIPAGRQESGRIENDEKTMHDATGKLQVIATNGTIWKIHIGDEETYQQTRRSFIAFIGTLTHYTSAVFGCFVDPHPHRAILVEEHEDGRFHRTSSFILGTEFVPYIERCKSYEICLAGLV
;
A
#
# COMPACT_ATOMS: atom_id res chain seq x y z
N MET A 1 32.14 9.71 -14.33
CA MET A 1 32.42 9.45 -12.91
C MET A 1 31.63 10.46 -12.14
N HIS A 2 30.69 10.02 -11.31
CA HIS A 2 30.03 10.91 -10.36
C HIS A 2 31.03 11.24 -9.24
N ASP A 3 31.20 12.52 -8.91
CA ASP A 3 32.00 12.92 -7.76
C ASP A 3 31.32 12.38 -6.49
N SER A 4 32.03 11.51 -5.78
CA SER A 4 31.59 10.94 -4.50
C SER A 4 32.72 11.00 -3.49
N ALA A 5 32.38 11.13 -2.20
CA ALA A 5 33.34 11.16 -1.10
C ALA A 5 33.04 10.01 -0.13
N VAL A 6 34.06 9.26 0.28
CA VAL A 6 33.90 8.22 1.31
C VAL A 6 33.74 8.90 2.67
N VAL A 7 32.58 8.71 3.31
CA VAL A 7 32.26 9.29 4.63
C VAL A 7 32.37 8.25 5.75
N TYR A 8 32.41 6.96 5.43
CA TYR A 8 32.63 5.91 6.41
C TYR A 8 33.34 4.73 5.75
N SER A 9 34.29 4.12 6.47
CA SER A 9 35.00 2.93 6.03
C SER A 9 35.45 2.10 7.24
N ALA A 10 35.09 0.82 7.29
CA ALA A 10 35.55 -0.12 8.31
C ALA A 10 35.60 -1.54 7.76
N SER A 11 36.59 -2.35 8.20
CA SER A 11 36.64 -3.77 7.84
C SER A 11 35.48 -4.53 8.47
N LEU A 12 34.96 -5.55 7.80
CA LEU A 12 33.81 -6.32 8.31
C LEU A 12 34.12 -7.05 9.62
N SER A 13 35.38 -7.45 9.83
CA SER A 13 35.84 -8.00 11.10
C SER A 13 35.78 -6.98 12.26
N ALA A 14 35.98 -5.69 11.98
CA ALA A 14 35.91 -4.64 12.98
C ALA A 14 34.47 -4.20 13.29
N LEU A 15 33.51 -4.56 12.44
CA LEU A 15 32.09 -4.20 12.64
C LEU A 15 31.39 -5.08 13.68
N GLN A 16 31.88 -6.30 13.91
CA GLN A 16 31.16 -7.29 14.72
C GLN A 16 30.88 -6.76 16.13
N ASN A 17 29.59 -6.74 16.50
CA ASN A 17 29.06 -6.23 17.77
C ASN A 17 29.39 -4.76 18.05
N THR A 18 29.58 -3.95 17.00
CA THR A 18 29.79 -2.51 17.12
C THR A 18 28.55 -1.72 16.70
N THR A 19 28.64 -0.39 16.85
CA THR A 19 27.65 0.55 16.33
C THR A 19 28.28 1.38 15.24
N VAL A 20 27.76 1.26 14.02
CA VAL A 20 28.12 2.13 12.90
C VAL A 20 27.56 3.52 13.16
N ASP A 21 28.43 4.51 13.10
CA ASP A 21 28.10 5.91 13.28
C ASP A 21 28.74 6.76 12.19
N ILE A 22 27.89 7.27 11.30
CA ILE A 22 28.30 8.17 10.21
C ILE A 22 28.00 9.65 10.52
N THR A 23 27.43 9.95 11.70
CA THR A 23 26.97 11.31 12.04
C THR A 23 28.12 12.31 12.20
N VAL A 24 29.32 11.81 12.48
CA VAL A 24 30.53 12.62 12.68
C VAL A 24 31.20 13.03 11.36
N SER A 25 30.94 12.31 10.27
CA SER A 25 31.68 12.43 9.02
C SER A 25 30.80 12.72 7.81
N ALA A 26 29.52 12.37 7.85
CA ALA A 26 28.58 12.59 6.76
C ALA A 26 27.89 13.96 6.86
N THR A 27 27.65 14.59 5.71
CA THR A 27 26.99 15.90 5.61
C THR A 27 25.48 15.72 5.52
N PRO A 28 24.65 16.33 6.38
CA PRO A 28 23.19 16.24 6.26
C PRO A 28 22.65 16.65 4.87
N CYS A 29 21.50 16.08 4.50
CA CYS A 29 20.78 16.37 3.26
C CYS A 29 21.57 16.02 1.98
N LYS A 30 22.23 14.85 2.02
CA LYS A 30 22.98 14.26 0.90
C LYS A 30 22.56 12.83 0.63
N TYR A 31 22.80 12.35 -0.58
CA TYR A 31 22.62 10.95 -0.90
C TYR A 31 23.82 10.15 -0.40
N ARG A 32 23.56 8.96 0.16
CA ARG A 32 24.61 8.07 0.63
C ARG A 32 24.34 6.67 0.16
N LEU A 33 25.37 5.96 -0.26
CA LEU A 33 25.25 4.60 -0.80
C LEU A 33 26.43 3.75 -0.33
N ILE A 34 26.16 2.46 -0.08
CA ILE A 34 27.15 1.45 0.30
C ILE A 34 27.83 0.93 -0.96
N ASP A 35 29.16 0.83 -0.99
CA ASP A 35 29.92 0.28 -2.12
C ASP A 35 29.97 -1.26 -2.07
N CYS A 36 29.37 -1.91 -3.07
CA CYS A 36 29.31 -3.37 -3.14
C CYS A 36 30.68 -4.01 -3.42
N ALA A 37 31.56 -3.37 -4.19
CA ALA A 37 32.88 -3.91 -4.52
C ALA A 37 33.82 -3.85 -3.30
N GLN A 38 33.75 -2.77 -2.52
CA GLN A 38 34.46 -2.72 -1.23
C GLN A 38 33.94 -3.80 -0.27
N PHE A 39 32.63 -4.04 -0.26
CA PHE A 39 32.02 -5.03 0.64
C PHE A 39 32.36 -6.47 0.25
N LEU A 40 32.33 -6.80 -1.05
CA LEU A 40 32.52 -8.17 -1.55
C LEU A 40 33.99 -8.54 -1.74
N ASP A 41 34.79 -7.64 -2.33
CA ASP A 41 36.15 -7.96 -2.77
C ASP A 41 37.20 -7.60 -1.72
N HIS A 42 36.89 -6.65 -0.83
CA HIS A 42 37.83 -6.09 0.15
C HIS A 42 37.37 -6.27 1.60
N ASP A 43 36.28 -7.01 1.85
CA ASP A 43 35.66 -7.19 3.17
C ASP A 43 35.60 -5.87 3.96
N THR A 44 35.11 -4.81 3.30
CA THR A 44 35.05 -3.45 3.86
C THR A 44 33.68 -2.82 3.64
N LEU A 45 33.04 -2.35 4.71
CA LEU A 45 31.87 -1.48 4.60
C LEU A 45 32.34 -0.06 4.30
N ALA A 46 32.21 0.37 3.05
CA ALA A 46 32.44 1.75 2.63
C ALA A 46 31.12 2.44 2.28
N ILE A 47 30.90 3.65 2.79
CA ILE A 47 29.72 4.46 2.49
C ILE A 47 30.20 5.74 1.79
N HIS A 48 29.67 5.95 0.59
CA HIS A 48 29.95 7.10 -0.26
C HIS A 48 28.83 8.11 -0.13
N GLU A 49 29.18 9.39 -0.08
CA GLU A 49 28.28 10.53 -0.17
C GLU A 49 28.30 11.12 -1.58
N PHE A 50 27.12 11.48 -2.08
CA PHE A 50 26.90 12.02 -3.41
C PHE A 50 26.09 13.32 -3.33
N GLN A 51 26.40 14.24 -4.25
CA GLN A 51 25.57 15.42 -4.49
C GLN A 51 24.24 15.03 -5.15
N ASP A 52 24.30 14.19 -6.17
CA ASP A 52 23.17 13.69 -6.95
C ASP A 52 23.19 12.17 -7.01
N LEU A 53 22.03 11.54 -7.16
CA LEU A 53 21.94 10.08 -7.27
C LEU A 53 22.67 9.59 -8.54
N PRO A 54 23.56 8.58 -8.44
CA PRO A 54 24.13 7.92 -9.61
C PRO A 54 23.07 7.01 -10.23
N ALA A 55 22.18 7.60 -11.04
CA ALA A 55 20.97 6.94 -11.55
C ALA A 55 21.29 5.61 -12.25
N ARG A 56 20.54 4.56 -11.89
CA ARG A 56 20.72 3.18 -12.37
C ARG A 56 22.08 2.53 -12.05
N GLU A 57 22.88 3.10 -11.15
CA GLU A 57 24.12 2.47 -10.68
C GLU A 57 24.01 1.89 -9.27
N TYR A 58 22.83 1.93 -8.64
CA TYR A 58 22.60 1.41 -7.30
C TYR A 58 21.31 0.60 -7.19
N ALA A 59 21.29 -0.32 -6.23
CA ALA A 59 20.10 -1.04 -5.80
C ALA A 59 19.53 -0.41 -4.53
N THR A 60 18.24 -0.53 -4.30
CA THR A 60 17.57 -0.15 -3.05
C THR A 60 17.15 -1.39 -2.27
N ILE A 61 17.20 -1.34 -0.95
CA ILE A 61 16.67 -2.40 -0.09
C ILE A 61 15.30 -2.01 0.45
N SER A 62 14.36 -2.93 0.39
CA SER A 62 13.05 -2.87 1.02
C SER A 62 12.99 -3.95 2.09
N TYR A 63 12.94 -3.58 3.38
CA TYR A 63 13.05 -4.53 4.48
C TYR A 63 12.24 -4.13 5.70
N VAL A 64 11.96 -5.10 6.57
CA VAL A 64 11.38 -4.87 7.90
C VAL A 64 12.47 -4.53 8.90
N TRP A 65 12.32 -3.41 9.60
CA TRP A 65 13.28 -2.99 10.64
C TRP A 65 13.32 -3.97 11.82
N ARG A 66 12.17 -4.53 12.20
CA ARG A 66 12.07 -5.67 13.12
C ARG A 66 11.48 -6.85 12.35
N GLY A 67 12.34 -7.80 12.02
CA GLY A 67 12.02 -8.93 11.17
C GLY A 67 12.05 -10.24 11.92
N LEU A 68 12.48 -11.28 11.22
CA LEU A 68 12.65 -12.59 11.79
C LEU A 68 13.86 -12.62 12.73
N GLY A 69 13.64 -13.07 13.96
CA GLY A 69 14.69 -13.29 14.95
C GLY A 69 15.58 -14.48 14.62
N VAL A 70 16.61 -14.69 15.46
CA VAL A 70 17.49 -15.86 15.40
C VAL A 70 17.11 -16.81 16.53
N ASP A 71 16.38 -17.87 16.21
CA ASP A 71 16.05 -18.93 17.16
C ASP A 71 17.09 -20.06 17.09
N SER A 72 17.11 -20.95 18.09
CA SER A 72 18.06 -22.08 18.18
C SER A 72 18.02 -23.06 17.00
N ASN A 73 16.94 -23.05 16.21
CA ASN A 73 16.81 -23.85 14.99
C ASN A 73 17.37 -23.16 13.73
N HIS A 74 17.67 -21.86 13.81
CA HIS A 74 18.14 -21.03 12.69
C HIS A 74 19.56 -20.46 12.91
N THR A 75 20.25 -20.89 13.97
CA THR A 75 21.64 -20.48 14.31
C THR A 75 22.73 -21.01 13.37
N SER A 76 22.38 -21.74 12.32
CA SER A 76 23.37 -22.33 11.41
C SER A 76 23.70 -21.37 10.26
N GLY A 77 24.65 -20.43 10.45
CA GLY A 77 25.29 -19.82 9.27
C GLY A 77 25.92 -18.43 9.40
N GLU A 78 25.76 -17.71 10.52
CA GLU A 78 26.37 -16.38 10.67
C GLU A 78 27.89 -16.48 10.73
N LYS A 79 28.56 -16.12 9.64
CA LYS A 79 30.03 -16.18 9.51
C LYS A 79 30.67 -14.88 9.98
N TYR A 80 30.04 -13.75 9.73
CA TYR A 80 30.64 -12.43 9.99
C TYR A 80 29.98 -11.67 11.16
N GLY A 81 28.85 -12.16 11.67
CA GLY A 81 28.13 -11.56 12.79
C GLY A 81 27.29 -10.33 12.41
N THR A 82 27.02 -9.47 13.39
CA THR A 82 26.10 -8.32 13.25
C THR A 82 26.69 -7.01 13.75
N PHE A 83 26.08 -5.90 13.34
CA PHE A 83 26.33 -4.57 13.89
C PHE A 83 25.02 -3.79 14.04
N THR A 84 25.06 -2.72 14.84
CA THR A 84 23.93 -1.78 15.04
C THR A 84 24.23 -0.43 14.41
N ILE A 85 23.24 0.45 14.32
CA ILE A 85 23.42 1.78 13.71
C ILE A 85 22.99 2.87 14.68
N ARG A 86 23.80 3.92 14.80
CA ARG A 86 23.50 5.06 15.67
C ARG A 86 22.20 5.73 15.25
N GLY A 87 21.26 5.83 16.18
CA GLY A 87 19.95 6.45 15.97
C GLY A 87 18.87 5.50 15.41
N ALA A 88 19.23 4.30 14.96
CA ALA A 88 18.28 3.28 14.48
C ALA A 88 17.85 2.31 15.62
N THR A 89 17.59 2.81 16.83
CA THR A 89 17.40 2.00 18.04
C THR A 89 16.18 1.08 18.00
N ASN A 90 15.26 1.32 17.07
CA ASN A 90 14.04 0.54 16.93
C ASN A 90 14.19 -0.64 15.95
N GLY A 91 15.32 -0.78 15.24
CA GLY A 91 15.57 -1.88 14.33
C GLY A 91 16.41 -3.02 14.94
N ASP A 92 16.37 -4.18 14.30
CA ASP A 92 17.25 -5.30 14.61
C ASP A 92 18.70 -4.99 14.22
N PRO A 93 19.69 -5.64 14.86
CA PRO A 93 21.06 -5.65 14.35
C PRO A 93 21.12 -6.13 12.91
N MET A 94 21.94 -5.49 12.09
CA MET A 94 22.16 -5.88 10.69
C MET A 94 23.13 -7.04 10.61
N SER A 95 22.74 -8.11 9.93
CA SER A 95 23.63 -9.21 9.58
C SER A 95 24.53 -8.83 8.41
N ILE A 96 25.83 -9.00 8.63
CA ILE A 96 26.85 -8.79 7.58
C ILE A 96 26.65 -9.82 6.46
N ASP A 97 26.22 -11.04 6.79
CA ASP A 97 25.90 -12.08 5.80
C ASP A 97 24.71 -11.68 4.93
N VAL A 98 23.60 -11.19 5.50
CA VAL A 98 22.44 -10.73 4.71
C VAL A 98 22.82 -9.58 3.78
N LEU A 99 23.59 -8.60 4.28
CA LEU A 99 24.07 -7.49 3.46
C LEU A 99 25.00 -7.99 2.33
N ARG A 100 25.78 -9.05 2.55
CA ARG A 100 26.58 -9.69 1.50
C ARG A 100 25.72 -10.29 0.41
N HIS A 101 24.67 -11.03 0.77
CA HIS A 101 23.75 -11.61 -0.20
C HIS A 101 23.05 -10.52 -1.02
N ALA A 102 22.68 -9.41 -0.39
CA ALA A 102 22.15 -8.24 -1.08
C ALA A 102 23.18 -7.60 -2.03
N CYS A 103 24.45 -7.44 -1.61
CA CYS A 103 25.53 -6.95 -2.47
C CYS A 103 25.76 -7.88 -3.67
N THR A 104 25.75 -9.20 -3.46
CA THR A 104 25.87 -10.19 -4.54
C THR A 104 24.70 -10.08 -5.53
N ALA A 105 23.46 -9.97 -5.04
CA ALA A 105 22.29 -9.79 -5.90
C ALA A 105 22.35 -8.46 -6.69
N ALA A 106 22.81 -7.38 -6.06
CA ALA A 106 23.00 -6.08 -6.70
C ALA A 106 24.07 -6.16 -7.80
N ALA A 107 25.23 -6.75 -7.51
CA ALA A 107 26.33 -6.90 -8.46
C ALA A 107 25.94 -7.78 -9.67
N GLN A 108 25.17 -8.85 -9.46
CA GLN A 108 24.60 -9.67 -10.54
C GLN A 108 23.63 -8.91 -11.47
N LYS A 109 23.14 -7.75 -11.03
CA LYS A 109 22.31 -6.82 -11.81
C LYS A 109 23.04 -5.54 -12.19
N GLU A 110 24.38 -5.57 -12.12
CA GLU A 110 25.28 -4.46 -12.49
C GLU A 110 25.10 -3.19 -11.63
N ALA A 111 24.43 -3.29 -10.49
CA ALA A 111 24.36 -2.22 -9.50
C ALA A 111 25.65 -2.23 -8.66
N LYS A 112 26.34 -1.09 -8.62
CA LYS A 112 27.63 -0.91 -7.93
C LYS A 112 27.45 -0.55 -6.47
N PHE A 113 26.32 0.08 -6.15
CA PHE A 113 26.04 0.54 -4.79
C PHE A 113 24.70 0.04 -4.27
N ILE A 114 24.51 0.13 -2.95
CA ILE A 114 23.23 -0.13 -2.29
C ILE A 114 22.78 1.09 -1.48
N TRP A 115 21.50 1.43 -1.60
CA TRP A 115 20.80 2.31 -0.68
C TRP A 115 19.93 1.47 0.28
N LEU A 116 20.09 1.68 1.57
CA LEU A 116 19.16 1.17 2.59
C LEU A 116 19.01 2.22 3.69
N ASP A 117 17.76 2.50 4.08
CA ASP A 117 17.40 3.64 4.92
C ASP A 117 18.23 3.70 6.22
N GLY A 118 18.40 2.56 6.91
CA GLY A 118 19.16 2.45 8.15
C GLY A 118 20.57 3.04 8.07
N LEU A 119 21.33 2.77 7.00
CA LEU A 119 22.73 3.22 6.83
C LEU A 119 22.88 4.47 5.96
N CYS A 120 21.91 4.77 5.11
CA CYS A 120 22.04 5.85 4.13
C CYS A 120 21.38 7.17 4.60
N ILE A 121 20.54 7.10 5.64
CA ILE A 121 19.91 8.26 6.28
C ILE A 121 20.56 8.52 7.64
N LEU A 122 20.78 9.78 7.97
CA LEU A 122 21.20 10.18 9.33
C LEU A 122 20.01 10.03 10.28
N GLN A 123 19.88 8.87 10.91
CA GLN A 123 18.72 8.49 11.74
C GLN A 123 18.47 9.43 12.93
N SER A 124 19.53 10.07 13.44
CA SER A 124 19.47 11.02 14.55
C SER A 124 19.35 12.49 14.11
N ASN A 125 19.13 12.77 12.81
CA ASN A 125 18.98 14.11 12.27
C ASN A 125 17.61 14.30 11.60
N ASP A 126 16.74 15.10 12.21
CA ASP A 126 15.37 15.31 11.71
C ASP A 126 15.31 16.00 10.35
N ASN A 127 16.24 16.93 10.08
CA ASN A 127 16.31 17.60 8.77
C ASN A 127 16.73 16.63 7.65
N ASP A 128 17.71 15.76 7.92
CA ASP A 128 18.12 14.72 6.95
C ASP A 128 16.97 13.74 6.70
N LYS A 129 16.29 13.27 7.75
CA LYS A 129 15.10 12.39 7.61
C LYS A 129 14.00 13.05 6.78
N ALA A 130 13.64 14.31 7.07
CA ALA A 130 12.62 15.00 6.30
C ALA A 130 13.05 15.21 4.82
N TRP A 131 14.32 15.55 4.60
CA TRP A 131 14.89 15.71 3.27
C TRP A 131 14.87 14.41 2.46
N GLN A 132 15.21 13.29 3.10
CA GLN A 132 15.19 11.96 2.50
C GLN A 132 13.77 11.49 2.21
N ILE A 133 12.83 11.61 3.17
CA ILE A 133 11.41 11.23 2.99
C ILE A 133 10.81 11.92 1.76
N ARG A 134 11.06 13.23 1.59
CA ARG A 134 10.60 14.00 0.41
C ARG A 134 11.15 13.49 -0.92
N ARG A 135 12.27 12.75 -0.89
CA ARG A 135 13.00 12.24 -2.04
C ARG A 135 12.93 10.72 -2.17
N MET A 136 12.35 10.00 -1.21
CA MET A 136 12.34 8.54 -1.22
C MET A 136 11.72 7.99 -2.50
N TYR A 137 10.65 8.60 -3.02
CA TYR A 137 10.07 8.16 -4.28
C TYR A 137 11.10 8.18 -5.41
N HIS A 138 11.83 9.29 -5.55
CA HIS A 138 12.87 9.44 -6.56
C HIS A 138 14.08 8.53 -6.32
N ILE A 139 14.43 8.25 -5.06
CA ILE A 139 15.48 7.29 -4.69
C ILE A 139 15.10 5.88 -5.15
N TYR A 140 13.86 5.44 -4.96
CA TYR A 140 13.42 4.14 -5.47
C TYR A 140 13.22 4.15 -6.99
N GLN A 141 12.66 5.21 -7.56
CA GLN A 141 12.45 5.34 -9.00
C GLN A 141 13.75 5.31 -9.80
N SER A 142 14.81 5.91 -9.28
CA SER A 142 16.11 6.02 -9.94
C SER A 142 17.02 4.80 -9.76
N SER A 143 16.60 3.80 -8.99
CA SER A 143 17.41 2.60 -8.73
C SER A 143 17.46 1.67 -9.95
N ALA A 144 18.54 0.91 -10.06
CA ALA A 144 18.65 -0.17 -11.03
C ALA A 144 17.75 -1.35 -10.66
N LEU A 145 17.58 -1.57 -9.36
CA LEU A 145 16.96 -2.74 -8.75
C LEU A 145 16.42 -2.39 -7.37
N CYS A 146 15.26 -2.92 -6.98
CA CYS A 146 14.82 -2.98 -5.61
C CYS A 146 14.85 -4.43 -5.11
N ILE A 147 15.59 -4.68 -4.03
CA ILE A 147 15.70 -5.98 -3.37
C ILE A 147 14.82 -5.97 -2.13
N VAL A 148 13.78 -6.79 -2.16
CA VAL A 148 12.89 -7.04 -1.04
C VAL A 148 13.50 -8.14 -0.16
N LEU A 149 13.66 -7.84 1.12
CA LEU A 149 14.08 -8.76 2.19
C LEU A 149 12.92 -8.95 3.17
N PRO A 150 12.01 -9.92 2.94
CA PRO A 150 10.79 -10.06 3.74
C PRO A 150 11.10 -10.31 5.22
N GLY A 151 12.14 -11.09 5.50
CA GLY A 151 12.59 -11.41 6.86
C GLY A 151 13.39 -10.32 7.57
N GLY A 152 13.68 -9.20 6.90
CA GLY A 152 14.50 -8.12 7.44
C GLY A 152 16.00 -8.35 7.27
N MET A 153 16.80 -7.59 8.03
CA MET A 153 18.26 -7.59 7.92
C MET A 153 18.96 -8.56 8.88
N ARG A 154 18.23 -9.21 9.80
CA ARG A 154 18.82 -10.12 10.79
C ARG A 154 19.17 -11.48 10.16
N ARG A 155 18.29 -12.01 9.30
CA ARG A 155 18.49 -13.22 8.51
C ARG A 155 17.57 -13.23 7.28
N LEU A 156 17.90 -14.05 6.29
CA LEU A 156 16.99 -14.33 5.18
C LEU A 156 15.83 -15.21 5.64
N ALA A 157 14.62 -14.91 5.15
CA ALA A 157 13.44 -15.74 5.36
C ALA A 157 13.45 -16.94 4.42
N GLN A 158 13.01 -18.10 4.88
CA GLN A 158 12.65 -19.23 4.03
C GLN A 158 11.29 -18.96 3.37
N VAL A 159 11.05 -19.59 2.22
CA VAL A 159 9.83 -19.34 1.44
C VAL A 159 8.53 -19.70 2.16
N ASP A 160 8.59 -20.59 3.16
CA ASP A 160 7.49 -21.05 4.00
C ASP A 160 7.45 -20.39 5.40
N GLU A 161 8.23 -19.32 5.61
CA GLU A 161 8.16 -18.49 6.80
C GLU A 161 7.29 -17.25 6.61
N GLU A 162 6.41 -17.00 7.57
CA GLU A 162 5.59 -15.79 7.59
C GLU A 162 6.40 -14.57 8.00
N THR A 163 6.22 -13.47 7.26
CA THR A 163 6.83 -12.17 7.60
C THR A 163 5.80 -11.06 7.58
N THR A 164 6.17 -9.92 8.16
CA THR A 164 5.31 -8.73 8.25
C THR A 164 5.61 -7.70 7.15
N TRP A 165 6.46 -8.04 6.17
CA TRP A 165 6.91 -7.07 5.16
C TRP A 165 5.76 -6.42 4.40
N ILE A 166 4.79 -7.21 3.91
CA ILE A 166 3.70 -6.67 3.09
C ILE A 166 2.75 -5.77 3.89
N GLN A 167 2.74 -5.91 5.21
CA GLN A 167 1.88 -5.14 6.11
C GLN A 167 2.42 -3.72 6.32
N ARG A 168 3.68 -3.42 5.97
CA ARG A 168 4.28 -2.09 6.18
C ARG A 168 3.79 -1.05 5.18
N SER A 169 3.50 0.17 5.66
CA SER A 169 3.06 1.29 4.82
C SER A 169 4.08 1.65 3.74
N TRP A 170 5.37 1.69 4.09
CA TRP A 170 6.45 2.08 3.19
C TRP A 170 6.62 1.18 1.97
N THR A 171 6.21 -0.09 2.01
CA THR A 171 6.56 -1.03 0.93
C THR A 171 5.91 -0.71 -0.42
N LEU A 172 4.83 0.08 -0.48
CA LEU A 172 4.21 0.49 -1.74
C LEU A 172 5.17 1.29 -2.61
N GLN A 173 5.67 2.42 -2.10
CA GLN A 173 6.59 3.26 -2.85
C GLN A 173 7.89 2.51 -3.17
N GLU A 174 8.34 1.65 -2.27
CA GLU A 174 9.56 0.88 -2.45
C GLU A 174 9.48 -0.09 -3.65
N VAL A 175 8.29 -0.61 -3.98
CA VAL A 175 8.10 -1.59 -5.07
C VAL A 175 7.34 -1.07 -6.29
N LEU A 176 6.68 0.08 -6.17
CA LEU A 176 5.93 0.69 -7.28
C LEU A 176 6.65 1.86 -7.93
N ALA A 177 7.60 2.50 -7.25
CA ALA A 177 8.41 3.56 -7.85
C ALA A 177 9.49 3.04 -8.83
N PRO A 178 10.23 1.95 -8.54
CA PRO A 178 11.16 1.37 -9.51
C PRO A 178 10.41 0.82 -10.73
N LYS A 179 11.13 0.53 -11.82
CA LYS A 179 10.55 -0.27 -12.91
C LYS A 179 10.10 -1.62 -12.35
N MET A 180 8.86 -2.04 -12.61
CA MET A 180 8.28 -3.27 -12.05
C MET A 180 9.13 -4.52 -12.32
N SER A 181 9.74 -4.62 -13.51
CA SER A 181 10.66 -5.69 -13.89
C SER A 181 11.94 -5.78 -13.03
N ASN A 182 12.21 -4.75 -12.23
CA ASN A 182 13.42 -4.55 -11.46
C ASN A 182 13.15 -4.64 -9.94
N VAL A 183 12.10 -5.34 -9.53
CA VAL A 183 11.83 -5.63 -8.12
C VAL A 183 11.93 -7.14 -7.90
N MET A 184 12.81 -7.56 -6.99
CA MET A 184 13.04 -8.96 -6.68
C MET A 184 12.95 -9.22 -5.18
N VAL A 185 12.53 -10.44 -4.81
CA VAL A 185 12.48 -10.92 -3.44
C VAL A 185 13.66 -11.84 -3.22
N LEU A 186 14.51 -11.53 -2.24
CA LEU A 186 15.68 -12.33 -1.86
C LEU A 186 15.35 -13.14 -0.60
N PHE A 187 15.54 -14.46 -0.69
CA PHE A 187 15.13 -15.41 0.34
C PHE A 187 16.16 -16.54 0.51
N ALA A 188 16.10 -17.24 1.64
CA ALA A 188 16.92 -18.40 1.92
C ALA A 188 16.48 -19.58 1.03
N TRP A 189 17.44 -20.21 0.36
CA TRP A 189 17.18 -21.29 -0.59
C TRP A 189 18.34 -22.26 -0.67
N THR A 190 18.09 -23.55 -0.40
CA THR A 190 19.13 -24.58 -0.37
C THR A 190 18.89 -25.71 -1.37
N TYR A 191 17.86 -25.59 -2.21
CA TYR A 191 17.34 -26.70 -3.00
C TYR A 191 17.90 -26.79 -4.43
N GLY A 192 18.79 -25.87 -4.82
CA GLY A 192 19.39 -25.80 -6.15
C GLY A 192 18.45 -25.17 -7.18
N GLU A 193 18.72 -25.39 -8.47
CA GLU A 193 17.92 -24.84 -9.56
C GLU A 193 16.57 -25.56 -9.76
N ALA A 194 15.62 -24.89 -10.41
CA ALA A 194 14.34 -25.47 -10.80
C ALA A 194 14.50 -26.35 -12.04
N LEU A 195 14.06 -27.61 -11.95
CA LEU A 195 14.06 -28.57 -13.06
C LEU A 195 12.72 -28.58 -13.80
N SER A 196 11.60 -28.46 -13.08
CA SER A 196 10.27 -28.34 -13.67
C SER A 196 9.26 -27.72 -12.70
N ILE A 197 8.29 -26.98 -13.25
CA ILE A 197 7.19 -26.35 -12.50
C ILE A 197 5.86 -26.74 -13.17
N ALA A 198 4.94 -27.31 -12.40
CA ALA A 198 3.57 -27.57 -12.83
C ALA A 198 2.61 -26.63 -12.08
N SER A 199 1.99 -25.68 -12.79
CA SER A 199 1.12 -24.65 -12.24
C SER A 199 -0.11 -24.40 -13.11
N THR A 200 -1.20 -23.92 -12.49
CA THR A 200 -2.40 -23.42 -13.19
C THR A 200 -2.57 -21.91 -13.14
N SER A 201 -2.01 -21.23 -12.13
CA SER A 201 -2.31 -19.81 -11.89
C SER A 201 -1.17 -18.99 -11.28
N ALA A 202 0.05 -19.55 -11.17
CA ALA A 202 1.20 -18.90 -10.55
C ALA A 202 2.49 -19.07 -11.37
N GLN A 203 3.44 -18.16 -11.17
CA GLN A 203 4.79 -18.24 -11.73
C GLN A 203 5.81 -18.18 -10.60
N PHE A 204 6.89 -18.96 -10.70
CA PHE A 204 7.96 -18.96 -9.70
C PHE A 204 9.34 -19.08 -10.35
N ASN A 205 9.73 -18.04 -11.10
CA ASN A 205 11.02 -17.99 -11.78
C ASN A 205 12.09 -17.42 -10.84
N TYR A 206 12.78 -18.30 -10.11
CA TYR A 206 13.89 -17.91 -9.24
C TYR A 206 15.26 -18.25 -9.85
N LYS A 207 16.30 -17.57 -9.34
CA LYS A 207 17.71 -17.91 -9.59
C LYS A 207 18.47 -17.92 -8.28
N GLU A 208 19.43 -18.84 -8.14
CA GLU A 208 20.35 -18.82 -7.01
C GLU A 208 21.21 -17.55 -7.05
N VAL A 209 21.29 -16.86 -5.91
CA VAL A 209 22.15 -15.68 -5.72
C VAL A 209 23.47 -16.12 -5.13
N VAL A 210 23.39 -16.90 -4.05
CA VAL A 210 24.53 -17.61 -3.44
C VAL A 210 24.19 -19.09 -3.45
N PRO A 211 24.88 -19.92 -4.27
CA PRO A 211 24.55 -21.32 -4.44
C PRO A 211 24.39 -22.08 -3.13
N GLY A 212 23.26 -22.78 -2.98
CA GLY A 212 22.93 -23.55 -1.78
C GLY A 212 22.64 -22.74 -0.53
N GLN A 213 22.53 -21.41 -0.61
CA GLN A 213 22.23 -20.55 0.55
C GLN A 213 21.05 -19.60 0.29
N SER A 214 20.98 -18.99 -0.89
CA SER A 214 19.91 -18.03 -1.20
C SER A 214 19.56 -18.00 -2.68
N ALA A 215 18.32 -17.63 -2.94
CA ALA A 215 17.81 -17.39 -4.27
C ALA A 215 16.93 -16.14 -4.27
N ALA A 216 16.61 -15.67 -5.47
CA ALA A 216 15.68 -14.58 -5.65
C ALA A 216 14.83 -14.73 -6.89
N CYS A 217 13.61 -14.20 -6.84
CA CYS A 217 12.66 -14.16 -7.95
C CYS A 217 12.02 -12.77 -8.07
N PRO A 218 11.38 -12.43 -9.21
CA PRO A 218 10.57 -11.23 -9.32
C PRO A 218 9.50 -11.15 -8.23
N LEU A 219 9.16 -9.94 -7.77
CA LEU A 219 8.12 -9.75 -6.75
C LEU A 219 6.75 -10.28 -7.20
N GLN A 220 6.37 -10.07 -8.46
CA GLN A 220 5.10 -10.58 -9.00
C GLN A 220 5.04 -12.11 -8.93
N ASP A 221 6.13 -12.81 -9.25
CA ASP A 221 6.22 -14.27 -9.14
C ASP A 221 6.02 -14.74 -7.69
N ALA A 222 6.71 -14.11 -6.73
CA ALA A 222 6.54 -14.43 -5.31
C ALA A 222 5.09 -14.21 -4.84
N LEU A 223 4.47 -13.08 -5.21
CA LEU A 223 3.08 -12.78 -4.86
C LEU A 223 2.09 -13.74 -5.54
N SER A 224 2.32 -14.09 -6.81
CA SER A 224 1.50 -15.06 -7.53
C SER A 224 1.61 -16.45 -6.92
N THR A 225 2.79 -16.85 -6.44
CA THR A 225 3.03 -18.14 -5.78
C THR A 225 2.39 -18.21 -4.39
N HIS A 226 2.28 -17.08 -3.69
CA HIS A 226 1.57 -17.00 -2.42
C HIS A 226 0.07 -17.30 -2.59
N SER A 227 -0.53 -16.75 -3.65
CA SER A 227 -1.97 -16.69 -3.81
C SER A 227 -2.55 -17.68 -4.83
N GLY A 228 -1.73 -18.13 -5.77
CA GLY A 228 -2.07 -19.08 -6.83
C GLY A 228 -1.64 -20.50 -6.52
N ASN A 229 -1.71 -21.38 -7.53
CA ASN A 229 -1.52 -22.82 -7.35
C ASN A 229 -0.32 -23.35 -8.14
N ILE A 230 0.67 -23.91 -7.44
CA ILE A 230 1.76 -24.72 -8.03
C ILE A 230 1.64 -26.14 -7.50
N TYR A 231 1.17 -27.08 -8.32
CA TYR A 231 0.97 -28.47 -7.92
C TYR A 231 2.29 -29.21 -7.66
N GLU A 232 3.31 -28.88 -8.43
CA GLU A 232 4.63 -29.46 -8.28
C GLU A 232 5.73 -28.46 -8.63
N LEU A 233 6.72 -28.37 -7.76
CA LEU A 233 8.00 -27.74 -8.05
C LEU A 233 9.09 -28.79 -7.85
N LYS A 234 9.76 -29.18 -8.93
CA LYS A 234 10.91 -30.07 -8.89
C LYS A 234 12.19 -29.25 -8.99
N THR A 235 13.08 -29.44 -8.03
CA THR A 235 14.41 -28.82 -7.97
C THR A 235 15.47 -29.91 -8.04
N GLU A 236 16.74 -29.52 -8.14
CA GLU A 236 17.87 -30.45 -8.10
C GLU A 236 17.89 -31.32 -6.84
N ARG A 237 17.46 -30.77 -5.70
CA ARG A 237 17.63 -31.42 -4.39
C ARG A 237 16.32 -31.79 -3.69
N LYS A 238 15.18 -31.28 -4.15
CA LYS A 238 13.85 -31.53 -3.53
C LYS A 238 12.72 -31.45 -4.55
N THR A 239 11.71 -32.29 -4.36
CA THR A 239 10.41 -32.15 -5.04
C THR A 239 9.36 -31.69 -4.03
N PHE A 240 8.67 -30.60 -4.35
CA PHE A 240 7.56 -30.06 -3.57
C PHE A 240 6.24 -30.44 -4.23
N LYS A 241 5.26 -30.85 -3.43
CA LYS A 241 3.86 -31.00 -3.85
C LYS A 241 3.06 -29.85 -3.25
N PHE A 242 2.19 -29.23 -4.04
CA PHE A 242 1.39 -28.06 -3.65
C PHE A 242 2.27 -26.94 -3.06
N PHE A 243 3.24 -26.48 -3.85
CA PHE A 243 4.17 -25.43 -3.45
C PHE A 243 3.46 -24.08 -3.36
N SER A 244 3.70 -23.37 -2.27
CA SER A 244 3.26 -21.99 -2.05
C SER A 244 4.28 -21.31 -1.13
N THR A 245 4.29 -19.98 -1.14
CA THR A 245 5.12 -19.18 -0.25
C THR A 245 4.25 -18.45 0.77
N THR A 246 4.72 -18.35 2.01
CA THR A 246 4.06 -17.62 3.10
C THR A 246 4.83 -16.36 3.48
N LEU A 247 5.84 -15.96 2.69
CA LEU A 247 6.68 -14.78 2.92
C LEU A 247 5.89 -13.49 3.20
N PHE A 248 4.64 -13.41 2.74
CA PHE A 248 3.78 -12.23 2.88
C PHE A 248 2.67 -12.40 3.94
N GLY A 249 2.83 -13.37 4.85
CA GLY A 249 1.81 -13.72 5.84
C GLY A 249 0.74 -14.65 5.28
N ARG A 250 -0.38 -14.80 5.99
CA ARG A 250 -1.54 -15.61 5.53
C ARG A 250 -2.71 -14.79 5.02
N GLU A 251 -2.78 -13.53 5.41
CA GLU A 251 -3.88 -12.64 5.01
C GLU A 251 -3.72 -12.27 3.53
N LYS A 252 -4.58 -12.86 2.69
CA LYS A 252 -4.50 -12.73 1.23
C LYS A 252 -4.81 -11.33 0.73
N SER A 253 -5.56 -10.53 1.50
CA SER A 253 -6.02 -9.20 1.08
C SER A 253 -4.86 -8.24 0.81
N TYR A 254 -3.76 -8.33 1.56
CA TYR A 254 -2.54 -7.55 1.30
C TYR A 254 -1.92 -7.92 -0.06
N VAL A 255 -1.81 -9.22 -0.33
CA VAL A 255 -1.20 -9.75 -1.56
C VAL A 255 -2.07 -9.47 -2.77
N SER A 256 -3.37 -9.74 -2.70
CA SER A 256 -4.29 -9.52 -3.82
C SER A 256 -4.36 -8.06 -4.22
N THR A 257 -4.36 -7.15 -3.24
CA THR A 257 -4.44 -5.71 -3.51
C THR A 257 -3.16 -5.17 -4.13
N LEU A 258 -1.99 -5.61 -3.66
CA LEU A 258 -0.73 -5.25 -4.29
C LEU A 258 -0.60 -5.85 -5.70
N LEU A 259 -0.96 -7.12 -5.88
CA LEU A 259 -0.99 -7.76 -7.20
C LEU A 259 -1.86 -6.99 -8.18
N ALA A 260 -3.01 -6.47 -7.75
CA ALA A 260 -3.88 -5.72 -8.65
C ALA A 260 -3.29 -4.39 -9.16
N VAL A 261 -2.42 -3.75 -8.37
CA VAL A 261 -1.62 -2.60 -8.86
C VAL A 261 -0.61 -3.05 -9.92
N LEU A 262 0.02 -4.21 -9.70
CA LEU A 262 1.06 -4.76 -10.55
C LEU A 262 0.51 -5.31 -11.88
N ASP A 263 -0.62 -6.02 -11.85
CA ASP A 263 -1.30 -6.63 -13.01
C ASP A 263 -1.83 -5.55 -13.97
N ASN A 264 -2.28 -4.40 -13.44
CA ASN A 264 -2.83 -3.29 -14.24
C ASN A 264 -1.76 -2.38 -14.89
N GLY A 265 -0.47 -2.75 -14.82
CA GLY A 265 0.62 -1.99 -15.45
C GLY A 265 1.00 -0.69 -14.71
N GLY A 266 0.57 -0.52 -13.46
CA GLY A 266 0.93 0.62 -12.62
C GLY A 266 -0.15 1.71 -12.53
N LEU A 267 0.26 2.92 -12.14
CA LEU A 267 -0.65 3.98 -11.65
C LEU A 267 -1.35 4.79 -12.74
N GLU A 268 -1.17 4.43 -14.02
CA GLU A 268 -1.93 5.02 -15.12
C GLU A 268 -3.39 4.51 -15.15
N ASN A 269 -3.68 3.41 -14.46
CA ASN A 269 -5.01 2.82 -14.34
C ASN A 269 -5.70 3.31 -13.05
N ALA A 270 -6.95 3.76 -13.15
CA ALA A 270 -7.76 4.22 -12.00
C ALA A 270 -7.93 3.13 -10.92
N GLY A 271 -8.01 1.86 -11.32
CA GLY A 271 -8.04 0.73 -10.39
C GLY A 271 -6.77 0.58 -9.57
N SER A 272 -5.60 0.83 -10.17
CA SER A 272 -4.33 0.84 -9.45
C SER A 272 -4.27 1.94 -8.41
N VAL A 273 -4.82 3.11 -8.71
CA VAL A 273 -4.90 4.24 -7.77
C VAL A 273 -5.79 3.89 -6.56
N GLN A 274 -6.95 3.28 -6.79
CA GLN A 274 -7.83 2.80 -5.72
C GLN A 274 -7.14 1.72 -4.87
N ALA A 275 -6.44 0.77 -5.51
CA ALA A 275 -5.68 -0.27 -4.83
C ALA A 275 -4.55 0.29 -3.96
N VAL A 276 -3.88 1.37 -4.38
CA VAL A 276 -2.87 2.08 -3.55
C VAL A 276 -3.52 2.66 -2.30
N TRP A 277 -4.68 3.29 -2.41
CA TRP A 277 -5.43 3.78 -1.25
C TRP A 277 -5.84 2.65 -0.30
N GLN A 278 -6.36 1.53 -0.83
CA GLN A 278 -6.68 0.35 -0.02
C GLN A 278 -5.46 -0.20 0.70
N CYS A 279 -4.33 -0.32 0.01
CA CYS A 279 -3.08 -0.74 0.61
C CYS A 279 -2.67 0.20 1.75
N SER A 280 -2.72 1.52 1.57
CA SER A 280 -2.39 2.50 2.63
C SER A 280 -3.29 2.35 3.87
N LEU A 281 -4.57 2.02 3.68
CA LEU A 281 -5.52 1.80 4.78
C LEU A 281 -5.23 0.52 5.56
N MET A 282 -4.86 -0.58 4.89
CA MET A 282 -4.60 -1.86 5.57
C MET A 282 -3.25 -1.90 6.30
N ARG A 283 -2.29 -1.06 5.89
CA ARG A 283 -0.89 -1.18 6.30
C ARG A 283 -0.55 -0.43 7.59
N THR A 284 0.44 -0.96 8.29
CA THR A 284 0.97 -0.48 9.56
C THR A 284 2.24 0.34 9.42
N CYS A 285 2.44 1.26 10.36
CA CYS A 285 3.62 2.11 10.47
C CYS A 285 3.86 2.49 11.93
N THR A 286 5.05 3.02 12.21
CA THR A 286 5.41 3.51 13.54
C THR A 286 4.71 4.83 13.86
N TYR A 287 4.68 5.75 12.89
CA TYR A 287 4.02 7.03 13.03
C TYR A 287 2.83 7.11 12.08
N PRO A 288 1.61 7.42 12.56
CA PRO A 288 0.42 7.48 11.72
C PRO A 288 0.55 8.34 10.46
N VAL A 289 1.35 9.41 10.50
CA VAL A 289 1.62 10.27 9.33
C VAL A 289 2.36 9.55 8.20
N ASP A 290 3.16 8.51 8.52
CA ASP A 290 3.92 7.75 7.54
C ASP A 290 3.02 6.99 6.56
N ALA A 291 1.78 6.66 6.95
CA ALA A 291 0.79 6.07 6.04
C ALA A 291 0.46 6.98 4.84
N VAL A 292 0.70 8.28 4.98
CA VAL A 292 0.54 9.30 3.93
C VAL A 292 1.85 9.53 3.19
N PHE A 293 2.96 9.72 3.92
CA PHE A 293 4.27 9.94 3.30
C PHE A 293 4.74 8.75 2.46
N SER A 294 4.34 7.53 2.82
CA SER A 294 4.66 6.32 2.08
C SER A 294 3.99 6.18 0.73
N ILE A 295 3.00 7.04 0.42
CA ILE A 295 2.25 6.99 -0.85
C ILE A 295 2.24 8.32 -1.60
N MET A 296 2.63 9.44 -0.98
CA MET A 296 2.53 10.76 -1.63
C MET A 296 3.26 10.82 -2.98
N GLY A 297 4.44 10.21 -3.10
CA GLY A 297 5.23 10.21 -4.33
C GLY A 297 4.59 9.41 -5.46
N LEU A 298 3.81 8.37 -5.13
CA LEU A 298 3.03 7.60 -6.10
C LEU A 298 1.98 8.47 -6.80
N PHE A 299 1.54 9.55 -6.14
CA PHE A 299 0.60 10.52 -6.69
C PHE A 299 1.26 11.78 -7.26
N GLY A 300 2.59 11.78 -7.40
CA GLY A 300 3.32 12.98 -7.83
C GLY A 300 3.28 14.13 -6.81
N VAL A 301 2.98 13.84 -5.54
CA VAL A 301 2.89 14.80 -4.44
C VAL A 301 4.14 14.71 -3.56
N SER A 302 4.63 15.87 -3.08
CA SER A 302 5.72 15.96 -2.11
C SER A 302 5.33 16.89 -0.97
N LEU A 303 4.78 16.32 0.10
CA LEU A 303 4.50 17.05 1.34
C LEU A 303 5.79 17.27 2.13
N ASP A 304 5.85 18.35 2.91
CA ASP A 304 7.00 18.63 3.78
C ASP A 304 6.80 17.97 5.16
N PRO A 305 7.58 16.94 5.53
CA PRO A 305 7.33 16.19 6.76
C PRO A 305 7.43 17.03 8.03
N LEU A 306 8.24 18.10 8.02
CA LEU A 306 8.40 19.01 9.15
C LEU A 306 7.14 19.82 9.48
N ARG A 307 6.14 19.84 8.58
CA ARG A 307 4.86 20.54 8.80
C ARG A 307 3.83 19.72 9.56
N PHE A 308 4.08 18.42 9.77
CA PHE A 308 3.13 17.50 10.39
C PHE A 308 3.73 16.88 11.64
N LYS A 309 2.88 16.69 12.66
CA LYS A 309 3.27 15.92 13.84
C LYS A 309 3.24 14.42 13.51
N PRO A 310 3.99 13.57 14.24
CA PRO A 310 3.99 12.13 13.97
C PRO A 310 2.60 11.46 14.01
N ASP A 311 1.69 11.98 14.83
CA ASP A 311 0.31 11.52 15.00
C ASP A 311 -0.69 12.22 14.06
N ASP A 312 -0.28 13.21 13.27
CA ASP A 312 -1.15 14.00 12.39
C ASP A 312 -1.44 13.31 11.04
N ARG A 313 -2.00 12.09 11.10
CA ARG A 313 -2.44 11.36 9.90
C ARG A 313 -3.53 12.11 9.16
N ARG A 314 -4.46 12.72 9.89
CA ARG A 314 -5.64 13.39 9.31
C ARG A 314 -5.23 14.62 8.50
N GLY A 315 -4.45 15.53 9.07
CA GLY A 315 -3.99 16.73 8.39
C GLY A 315 -3.15 16.39 7.16
N ALA A 316 -2.26 15.41 7.26
CA ALA A 316 -1.48 14.93 6.12
C ALA A 316 -2.37 14.30 5.03
N THR A 317 -3.41 13.54 5.39
CA THR A 317 -4.33 12.94 4.41
C THR A 317 -5.12 14.01 3.67
N ILE A 318 -5.62 15.05 4.36
CA ILE A 318 -6.28 16.21 3.74
C ILE A 318 -5.31 16.91 2.77
N ALA A 319 -4.08 17.17 3.20
CA ALA A 319 -3.08 17.83 2.36
C ALA A 319 -2.75 17.03 1.10
N LEU A 320 -2.59 15.70 1.23
CA LEU A 320 -2.37 14.80 0.10
C LEU A 320 -3.57 14.81 -0.86
N ALA A 321 -4.78 14.60 -0.35
CA ALA A 321 -6.01 14.59 -1.15
C ALA A 321 -6.22 15.91 -1.90
N ALA A 322 -6.00 17.04 -1.22
CA ALA A 322 -6.11 18.37 -1.84
C ALA A 322 -5.05 18.61 -2.93
N GLU A 323 -3.82 18.14 -2.76
CA GLU A 323 -2.78 18.25 -3.80
C GLU A 323 -3.06 17.32 -4.99
N ILE A 324 -3.56 16.10 -4.76
CA ILE A 324 -3.99 15.18 -5.82
C ILE A 324 -5.02 15.85 -6.72
N LEU A 325 -6.06 16.47 -6.14
CA LEU A 325 -7.09 17.18 -6.89
C LEU A 325 -6.53 18.41 -7.61
N ARG A 326 -5.64 19.18 -6.97
CA ARG A 326 -4.98 20.33 -7.61
C ARG A 326 -4.14 19.94 -8.82
N ASN A 327 -3.55 18.75 -8.80
CA ASN A 327 -2.81 18.17 -9.92
C ASN A 327 -3.70 17.52 -11.00
N GLY A 328 -5.03 17.64 -10.89
CA GLY A 328 -5.99 17.09 -11.85
C GLY A 328 -6.36 15.62 -11.61
N GLY A 329 -5.95 15.04 -10.47
CA GLY A 329 -6.38 13.72 -10.04
C GLY A 329 -7.86 13.70 -9.60
N ARG A 330 -8.38 12.49 -9.34
CA ARG A 330 -9.75 12.25 -8.88
C ARG A 330 -9.78 11.91 -7.39
N ALA A 331 -10.98 11.92 -6.81
CA ALA A 331 -11.20 11.55 -5.42
C ALA A 331 -11.24 10.02 -5.22
N ASP A 332 -10.26 9.28 -5.74
CA ASP A 332 -10.25 7.81 -5.76
C ASP A 332 -10.31 7.15 -4.38
N TRP A 333 -9.88 7.86 -3.33
CA TRP A 333 -10.00 7.41 -1.95
C TRP A 333 -11.45 7.19 -1.51
N LEU A 334 -12.42 7.88 -2.13
CA LEU A 334 -13.84 7.68 -1.85
C LEU A 334 -14.30 6.28 -2.29
N ALA A 335 -13.84 5.80 -3.45
CA ALA A 335 -14.19 4.48 -3.96
C ALA A 335 -13.40 3.36 -3.28
N ALA A 336 -12.11 3.59 -3.01
CA ALA A 336 -11.21 2.61 -2.38
C ALA A 336 -11.77 2.04 -1.06
N ALA A 337 -12.53 2.86 -0.34
CA ALA A 337 -13.09 2.53 0.97
C ALA A 337 -14.52 3.08 1.14
N LEU A 338 -15.34 2.93 0.09
CA LEU A 338 -16.69 3.52 0.04
C LEU A 338 -17.58 3.07 1.20
N ASP A 339 -17.44 1.81 1.61
CA ASP A 339 -18.24 1.18 2.66
C ASP A 339 -17.72 1.46 4.07
N LEU A 340 -16.53 2.08 4.20
CA LEU A 340 -16.08 2.56 5.50
C LEU A 340 -16.86 3.82 5.89
N PRO A 341 -17.20 3.99 7.19
CA PRO A 341 -17.82 5.23 7.67
C PRO A 341 -16.91 6.44 7.42
N PRO A 342 -17.44 7.67 7.36
CA PRO A 342 -16.61 8.87 7.21
C PRO A 342 -15.68 9.09 8.42
N GLU A 343 -14.54 9.73 8.19
CA GLU A 343 -13.65 10.17 9.27
C GLU A 343 -14.33 11.23 10.14
N LYS A 344 -14.17 11.11 11.45
CA LYS A 344 -14.80 12.04 12.40
C LYS A 344 -14.32 13.47 12.16
N GLY A 345 -15.25 14.34 11.78
CA GLY A 345 -14.98 15.75 11.46
C GLY A 345 -14.52 16.01 10.02
N VAL A 346 -14.35 14.99 9.19
CA VAL A 346 -13.97 15.13 7.77
C VAL A 346 -14.79 14.18 6.92
N SER A 347 -15.94 14.65 6.43
CA SER A 347 -16.92 13.80 5.74
C SER A 347 -16.42 13.22 4.40
N ALA A 348 -15.44 13.88 3.78
CA ALA A 348 -14.88 13.51 2.49
C ALA A 348 -13.83 12.38 2.56
N LEU A 349 -13.42 11.95 3.75
CA LEU A 349 -12.44 10.89 3.94
C LEU A 349 -13.11 9.66 4.57
N PRO A 350 -12.70 8.43 4.21
CA PRO A 350 -13.04 7.25 4.99
C PRO A 350 -12.39 7.33 6.38
N ALA A 351 -13.00 6.66 7.36
CA ALA A 351 -12.45 6.53 8.70
C ALA A 351 -11.01 6.05 8.64
N LEU A 352 -10.11 6.81 9.26
CA LEU A 352 -8.69 6.54 9.20
C LEU A 352 -8.32 5.45 10.22
N PRO A 353 -7.68 4.36 9.77
CA PRO A 353 -7.34 3.26 10.66
C PRO A 353 -6.39 3.67 11.78
N ARG A 354 -6.55 3.02 12.93
CA ARG A 354 -5.52 3.02 13.97
C ARG A 354 -4.37 2.14 13.50
N VAL A 355 -3.15 2.64 13.63
CA VAL A 355 -1.95 1.95 13.18
C VAL A 355 -0.96 1.86 14.33
N ASN A 356 -0.33 0.70 14.45
CA ASN A 356 0.76 0.41 15.37
C ASN A 356 1.87 -0.28 14.58
N PRO A 357 3.15 -0.17 14.99
CA PRO A 357 4.25 -0.82 14.27
C PRO A 357 4.14 -2.36 14.21
N ILE A 358 3.35 -2.98 15.09
CA ILE A 358 3.16 -4.43 15.18
C ILE A 358 1.66 -4.71 15.16
N GLY A 359 1.27 -5.78 14.46
CA GLY A 359 -0.13 -6.22 14.33
C GLY A 359 -0.78 -5.71 13.06
N ASN A 360 -2.09 -5.47 13.12
CA ASN A 360 -2.89 -5.02 11.99
C ASN A 360 -3.28 -3.55 12.14
N ALA A 361 -3.54 -2.87 11.03
CA ALA A 361 -4.31 -1.64 11.05
C ALA A 361 -5.78 -1.98 11.38
N THR A 362 -6.41 -1.24 12.29
CA THR A 362 -7.75 -1.55 12.81
C THR A 362 -8.71 -0.38 12.74
N LEU A 363 -10.00 -0.70 12.68
CA LEU A 363 -11.11 0.24 12.81
C LEU A 363 -12.09 -0.25 13.87
N VAL A 364 -12.73 0.69 14.56
CA VAL A 364 -13.83 0.39 15.48
C VAL A 364 -15.12 0.35 14.66
N THR A 365 -15.74 -0.82 14.60
CA THR A 365 -17.05 -1.06 13.97
C THR A 365 -18.12 -1.28 15.04
N GLU A 366 -19.38 -1.44 14.64
CA GLU A 366 -20.46 -1.83 15.57
C GLU A 366 -20.20 -3.20 16.23
N GLU A 367 -19.43 -4.07 15.57
CA GLU A 367 -19.04 -5.40 16.06
C GLU A 367 -17.77 -5.36 16.94
N GLY A 368 -17.17 -4.19 17.15
CA GLY A 368 -15.93 -4.01 17.90
C GLY A 368 -14.74 -3.63 17.02
N GLU A 369 -13.53 -3.75 17.56
CA GLU A 369 -12.30 -3.43 16.82
C GLU A 369 -11.95 -4.57 15.85
N ARG A 370 -11.85 -4.26 14.56
CA ARG A 370 -11.60 -5.25 13.50
C ARG A 370 -10.43 -4.84 12.58
N PRO A 371 -9.64 -5.80 12.07
CA PRO A 371 -8.61 -5.52 11.07
C PRO A 371 -9.20 -4.95 9.78
N VAL A 372 -8.60 -3.89 9.24
CA VAL A 372 -9.08 -3.23 8.01
C VAL A 372 -9.05 -4.19 6.81
N ALA A 373 -8.07 -5.10 6.77
CA ALA A 373 -7.94 -6.10 5.72
C ALA A 373 -9.14 -7.05 5.61
N GLU A 374 -9.93 -7.22 6.69
CA GLU A 374 -11.13 -8.05 6.69
C GLU A 374 -12.41 -7.27 6.32
N ILE A 375 -12.32 -5.93 6.27
CA ILE A 375 -13.48 -5.04 6.09
C ILE A 375 -13.53 -4.49 4.66
N LEU A 376 -12.38 -4.18 4.07
CA LEU A 376 -12.32 -3.58 2.74
C LEU A 376 -12.86 -4.53 1.65
N PRO A 377 -13.47 -3.98 0.59
CA PRO A 377 -14.02 -4.79 -0.49
C PRO A 377 -12.90 -5.53 -1.20
N TRP A 378 -13.17 -6.79 -1.54
CA TRP A 378 -12.20 -7.62 -2.23
C TRP A 378 -11.94 -7.11 -3.66
N VAL A 379 -10.68 -6.95 -4.02
CA VAL A 379 -10.25 -6.39 -5.31
C VAL A 379 -10.72 -7.18 -6.53
N GLY A 380 -11.04 -8.47 -6.36
CA GLY A 380 -11.60 -9.29 -7.43
C GLY A 380 -12.95 -8.79 -7.94
N PHE A 381 -13.70 -8.02 -7.13
CA PHE A 381 -14.94 -7.40 -7.58
C PHE A 381 -14.72 -6.33 -8.66
N GLY A 382 -13.55 -5.69 -8.71
CA GLY A 382 -13.22 -4.65 -9.69
C GLY A 382 -13.05 -3.25 -9.09
N TRP A 383 -13.03 -2.25 -9.97
CA TRP A 383 -12.65 -0.87 -9.65
C TRP A 383 -13.70 0.13 -10.11
N VAL A 384 -13.95 1.18 -9.35
CA VAL A 384 -14.97 2.17 -9.71
C VAL A 384 -14.41 3.15 -10.73
N ASP A 385 -14.96 3.17 -11.93
CA ASP A 385 -14.69 4.21 -12.93
C ASP A 385 -15.71 5.35 -12.81
N GLY A 386 -15.36 6.53 -13.33
CA GLY A 386 -16.22 7.71 -13.32
C GLY A 386 -16.16 8.53 -12.03
N ILE A 387 -15.21 8.24 -11.13
CA ILE A 387 -15.04 8.93 -9.84
C ILE A 387 -14.97 10.45 -10.04
N PRO A 388 -15.68 11.23 -9.21
CA PRO A 388 -15.80 12.66 -9.41
C PRO A 388 -14.45 13.39 -9.29
N LEU A 389 -14.31 14.39 -10.14
CA LEU A 389 -13.36 15.49 -9.96
C LEU A 389 -13.93 16.47 -8.94
N GLY A 390 -13.07 17.29 -8.35
CA GLY A 390 -13.52 18.32 -7.43
C GLY A 390 -12.39 19.12 -6.83
N LYS A 391 -12.71 19.84 -5.75
CA LYS A 391 -11.76 20.66 -5.00
C LYS A 391 -11.90 20.35 -3.52
N MET A 392 -10.78 20.29 -2.83
CA MET A 392 -10.74 20.14 -1.37
C MET A 392 -10.06 21.36 -0.76
N ASP A 393 -10.67 21.93 0.27
CA ASP A 393 -10.07 23.03 1.05
C ASP A 393 -9.14 22.50 2.16
N GLU A 394 -8.46 23.42 2.86
CA GLU A 394 -7.51 23.08 3.93
C GLU A 394 -8.17 22.43 5.16
N LYS A 395 -9.51 22.51 5.28
CA LYS A 395 -10.28 21.87 6.35
C LYS A 395 -10.79 20.49 5.95
N GLY A 396 -10.53 20.05 4.71
CA GLY A 396 -11.01 18.78 4.18
C GLY A 396 -12.44 18.82 3.67
N CYS A 397 -13.01 20.01 3.40
CA CYS A 397 -14.29 20.12 2.71
C CYS A 397 -14.09 19.83 1.23
N PHE A 398 -14.77 18.80 0.71
CA PHE A 398 -14.65 18.38 -0.69
C PHE A 398 -15.91 18.77 -1.48
N THR A 399 -15.74 19.63 -2.47
CA THR A 399 -16.81 20.06 -3.37
C THR A 399 -16.66 19.37 -4.73
N PHE A 400 -17.71 18.70 -5.18
CA PHE A 400 -17.74 18.01 -6.48
C PHE A 400 -19.13 18.07 -7.10
N SER A 401 -19.22 17.86 -8.41
CA SER A 401 -20.49 17.73 -9.11
C SER A 401 -20.71 16.28 -9.53
N SER A 402 -21.92 15.78 -9.33
CA SER A 402 -22.29 14.39 -9.66
C SER A 402 -23.78 14.33 -10.01
N PRO A 403 -24.22 13.40 -10.88
CA PRO A 403 -25.63 13.05 -10.98
C PRO A 403 -26.18 12.71 -9.58
N ALA A 404 -27.25 13.38 -9.17
CA ALA A 404 -27.84 13.17 -7.86
C ALA A 404 -29.36 13.27 -7.89
N ALA A 405 -30.00 12.61 -6.92
CA ALA A 405 -31.44 12.70 -6.71
C ALA A 405 -31.77 12.87 -5.23
N LEU A 406 -32.84 13.62 -4.95
CA LEU A 406 -33.39 13.75 -3.61
C LEU A 406 -33.94 12.41 -3.11
N LEU A 407 -33.73 12.14 -1.82
CA LEU A 407 -34.18 10.95 -1.15
C LEU A 407 -35.21 11.29 -0.08
N ILE A 408 -36.20 10.41 0.09
CA ILE A 408 -37.19 10.47 1.17
C ILE A 408 -36.98 9.26 2.08
N PRO A 409 -36.79 9.45 3.40
CA PRO A 409 -36.68 8.34 4.35
C PRO A 409 -37.91 7.44 4.27
N ALA A 410 -37.71 6.13 4.18
CA ALA A 410 -38.80 5.15 4.04
C ALA A 410 -38.80 4.06 5.11
N GLY A 411 -37.71 3.92 5.86
CA GLY A 411 -37.62 2.99 6.98
C GLY A 411 -36.20 2.52 7.23
N ARG A 412 -36.08 1.42 7.97
CA ARG A 412 -34.83 0.69 8.20
C ARG A 412 -35.14 -0.79 8.11
N GLN A 413 -34.21 -1.56 7.56
CA GLN A 413 -34.34 -3.02 7.54
C GLN A 413 -34.30 -3.55 8.99
N GLU A 414 -35.22 -4.44 9.35
CA GLU A 414 -35.14 -5.17 10.63
C GLU A 414 -33.95 -6.13 10.58
N SER A 415 -33.20 -6.22 11.68
CA SER A 415 -31.86 -6.86 11.74
C SER A 415 -31.80 -8.26 11.11
N GLY A 416 -30.93 -8.41 10.12
CA GLY A 416 -30.57 -9.65 9.42
C GLY A 416 -29.36 -9.39 8.51
N ARG A 417 -28.56 -10.41 8.16
CA ARG A 417 -27.44 -10.24 7.21
C ARG A 417 -27.99 -9.81 5.87
N ILE A 418 -27.50 -8.71 5.30
CA ILE A 418 -27.78 -8.32 3.91
C ILE A 418 -27.13 -9.38 3.02
N GLU A 419 -27.90 -10.34 2.52
CA GLU A 419 -27.47 -11.17 1.40
C GLU A 419 -27.34 -10.30 0.16
N ASN A 420 -26.41 -10.62 -0.74
CA ASN A 420 -26.14 -9.79 -1.93
C ASN A 420 -27.37 -9.59 -2.84
N ASP A 421 -28.40 -10.43 -2.69
CA ASP A 421 -29.64 -10.42 -3.46
C ASP A 421 -30.73 -9.46 -2.90
N GLU A 422 -30.50 -8.80 -1.76
CA GLU A 422 -31.49 -7.91 -1.10
C GLU A 422 -31.19 -6.40 -1.23
N LYS A 423 -30.26 -5.98 -2.10
CA LYS A 423 -29.83 -4.56 -2.19
C LYS A 423 -30.83 -3.62 -2.89
N THR A 424 -31.84 -4.20 -3.54
CA THR A 424 -32.93 -3.49 -4.21
C THR A 424 -34.26 -4.04 -3.72
N MET A 425 -35.17 -3.16 -3.27
CA MET A 425 -36.51 -3.58 -2.87
C MET A 425 -37.60 -2.80 -3.61
N HIS A 426 -38.76 -3.42 -3.77
CA HIS A 426 -39.96 -2.73 -4.21
C HIS A 426 -40.87 -2.50 -3.00
N ASP A 427 -41.41 -1.29 -2.87
CA ASP A 427 -42.44 -1.04 -1.87
C ASP A 427 -43.74 -1.78 -2.22
N ALA A 428 -44.71 -1.76 -1.30
CA ALA A 428 -46.01 -2.42 -1.48
C ALA A 428 -46.80 -1.93 -2.72
N THR A 429 -46.37 -0.84 -3.36
CA THR A 429 -46.96 -0.29 -4.60
C THR A 429 -46.15 -0.62 -5.86
N GLY A 430 -45.06 -1.38 -5.73
CA GLY A 430 -44.16 -1.76 -6.81
C GLY A 430 -43.07 -0.71 -7.14
N LYS A 431 -42.97 0.39 -6.38
CA LYS A 431 -41.94 1.41 -6.61
C LYS A 431 -40.60 1.02 -6.02
N LEU A 432 -39.54 1.30 -6.76
CA LEU A 432 -38.17 0.98 -6.40
C LEU A 432 -37.72 1.77 -5.16
N GLN A 433 -37.15 1.07 -4.19
CA GLN A 433 -36.50 1.59 -2.99
C GLN A 433 -35.02 1.21 -3.01
N VAL A 434 -34.19 2.08 -2.43
CA VAL A 434 -32.75 1.84 -2.28
C VAL A 434 -32.42 1.59 -0.81
N ILE A 435 -31.54 0.62 -0.57
CA ILE A 435 -31.03 0.30 0.76
C ILE A 435 -29.58 0.76 0.84
N ALA A 436 -29.31 1.66 1.78
CA ALA A 436 -27.95 2.09 2.06
C ALA A 436 -27.20 1.01 2.84
N THR A 437 -25.86 1.00 2.79
CA THR A 437 -25.03 -0.03 3.44
C THR A 437 -25.17 -0.09 4.96
N ASN A 438 -25.70 0.96 5.59
CA ASN A 438 -26.06 0.98 7.02
C ASN A 438 -27.48 0.43 7.34
N GLY A 439 -28.18 -0.12 6.34
CA GLY A 439 -29.51 -0.70 6.43
C GLY A 439 -30.68 0.29 6.39
N THR A 440 -30.43 1.59 6.16
CA THR A 440 -31.50 2.58 5.99
C THR A 440 -32.14 2.48 4.61
N ILE A 441 -33.47 2.60 4.56
CA ILE A 441 -34.27 2.44 3.34
C ILE A 441 -34.77 3.81 2.88
N TRP A 442 -34.59 4.11 1.60
CA TRP A 442 -34.94 5.39 1.01
C TRP A 442 -35.74 5.22 -0.28
N LYS A 443 -36.57 6.22 -0.57
CA LYS A 443 -37.27 6.38 -1.85
C LYS A 443 -36.62 7.50 -2.64
N ILE A 444 -36.34 7.26 -3.93
CA ILE A 444 -35.90 8.32 -4.84
C ILE A 444 -37.10 9.22 -5.14
N HIS A 445 -36.97 10.52 -4.85
CA HIS A 445 -38.00 11.52 -5.16
C HIS A 445 -38.03 11.78 -6.67
N ILE A 446 -39.21 11.61 -7.27
CA ILE A 446 -39.44 11.82 -8.70
C ILE A 446 -40.35 13.06 -8.82
N GLY A 447 -39.74 14.24 -8.87
CA GLY A 447 -40.42 15.55 -8.94
C GLY A 447 -39.44 16.72 -8.74
N ASP A 448 -39.88 17.96 -8.95
CA ASP A 448 -39.05 19.15 -8.75
C ASP A 448 -38.78 19.41 -7.26
N GLU A 449 -37.69 20.12 -6.92
CA GLU A 449 -37.32 20.42 -5.54
C GLU A 449 -38.46 21.13 -4.75
N GLU A 450 -39.29 21.91 -5.42
CA GLU A 450 -40.44 22.59 -4.80
C GLU A 450 -41.47 21.63 -4.19
N THR A 451 -41.52 20.38 -4.68
CA THR A 451 -42.41 19.34 -4.16
C THR A 451 -41.81 18.53 -3.01
N TYR A 452 -40.55 18.82 -2.64
CA TYR A 452 -39.85 18.14 -1.57
C TYR A 452 -40.19 18.77 -0.22
N GLN A 453 -40.87 18.01 0.63
CA GLN A 453 -41.46 18.53 1.88
C GLN A 453 -40.57 18.38 3.12
N GLN A 454 -39.35 17.84 2.99
CA GLN A 454 -38.44 17.65 4.12
C GLN A 454 -37.66 18.93 4.43
N THR A 455 -37.41 19.19 5.71
CA THR A 455 -36.67 20.37 6.18
C THR A 455 -35.18 20.30 5.93
N ARG A 456 -34.62 19.09 5.75
CA ARG A 456 -33.21 18.85 5.39
C ARG A 456 -33.18 17.95 4.17
N ARG A 457 -32.32 18.31 3.20
CA ARG A 457 -32.17 17.55 1.97
C ARG A 457 -31.25 16.35 2.18
N SER A 458 -31.71 15.18 1.74
CA SER A 458 -30.88 13.98 1.62
C SER A 458 -30.75 13.65 0.14
N PHE A 459 -29.53 13.31 -0.30
CA PHE A 459 -29.27 12.95 -1.69
C PHE A 459 -28.63 11.57 -1.80
N ILE A 460 -29.00 10.86 -2.86
CA ILE A 460 -28.15 9.84 -3.47
C ILE A 460 -27.28 10.54 -4.50
N ALA A 461 -25.96 10.43 -4.37
CA ALA A 461 -25.00 11.01 -5.30
C ALA A 461 -24.17 9.91 -5.96
N PHE A 462 -24.26 9.79 -7.28
CA PHE A 462 -23.63 8.72 -8.03
C PHE A 462 -22.11 8.94 -8.12
N ILE A 463 -21.32 8.00 -7.62
CA ILE A 463 -19.86 8.10 -7.59
C ILE A 463 -19.26 7.50 -8.84
N GLY A 464 -19.80 6.38 -9.32
CA GLY A 464 -19.25 5.72 -10.49
C GLY A 464 -19.79 4.33 -10.73
N THR A 465 -19.17 3.64 -11.69
CA THR A 465 -19.55 2.29 -12.11
C THR A 465 -18.34 1.38 -12.02
N LEU A 466 -18.52 0.23 -11.40
CA LEU A 466 -17.49 -0.76 -11.23
C LEU A 466 -17.14 -1.40 -12.58
N THR A 467 -15.84 -1.51 -12.82
CA THR A 467 -15.19 -2.12 -13.98
C THR A 467 -14.48 -3.39 -13.52
N HIS A 468 -14.62 -4.46 -14.29
CA HIS A 468 -14.12 -5.76 -13.89
C HIS A 468 -12.59 -5.82 -13.88
N TYR A 469 -12.04 -6.44 -12.84
CA TYR A 469 -10.63 -6.78 -12.74
C TYR A 469 -10.45 -8.28 -13.01
N THR A 470 -9.56 -8.62 -13.95
CA THR A 470 -9.20 -10.00 -14.25
C THR A 470 -7.76 -10.24 -13.83
N SER A 471 -7.54 -11.23 -12.97
CA SER A 471 -6.20 -11.66 -12.57
C SER A 471 -5.96 -13.10 -13.00
N ALA A 472 -4.74 -13.41 -13.44
CA ALA A 472 -4.33 -14.79 -13.71
C ALA A 472 -4.37 -15.67 -12.44
N VAL A 473 -4.21 -15.05 -11.26
CA VAL A 473 -4.12 -15.74 -9.97
C VAL A 473 -5.50 -16.07 -9.41
N PHE A 474 -6.42 -15.11 -9.47
CA PHE A 474 -7.73 -15.21 -8.81
C PHE A 474 -8.90 -15.39 -9.78
N GLY A 475 -8.73 -15.12 -11.07
CA GLY A 475 -9.80 -15.14 -12.08
C GLY A 475 -10.47 -13.78 -12.27
N CYS A 476 -11.70 -13.80 -12.78
CA CYS A 476 -12.54 -12.62 -13.02
C CYS A 476 -13.87 -12.81 -12.29
N PHE A 477 -14.32 -11.79 -11.56
CA PHE A 477 -15.60 -11.78 -10.87
C PHE A 477 -16.46 -10.65 -11.39
N VAL A 478 -17.74 -10.96 -11.59
CA VAL A 478 -18.75 -10.00 -12.05
C VAL A 478 -19.64 -9.66 -10.87
N ASP A 479 -19.64 -8.40 -10.46
CA ASP A 479 -20.63 -7.87 -9.53
C ASP A 479 -21.91 -7.52 -10.31
N PRO A 480 -23.07 -8.16 -10.03
CA PRO A 480 -24.33 -7.82 -10.69
C PRO A 480 -24.86 -6.42 -10.29
N HIS A 481 -24.25 -5.78 -9.29
CA HIS A 481 -24.58 -4.44 -8.83
C HIS A 481 -23.42 -3.48 -9.06
N PRO A 482 -23.15 -3.05 -10.31
CA PRO A 482 -21.91 -2.36 -10.64
C PRO A 482 -21.92 -0.88 -10.21
N HIS A 483 -23.07 -0.26 -9.98
CA HIS A 483 -23.11 1.18 -9.71
C HIS A 483 -22.83 1.47 -8.22
N ARG A 484 -22.11 2.55 -7.97
CA ARG A 484 -21.73 3.02 -6.63
C ARG A 484 -22.24 4.43 -6.42
N ALA A 485 -22.85 4.69 -5.28
CA ALA A 485 -23.29 6.01 -4.88
C ALA A 485 -23.04 6.25 -3.38
N ILE A 486 -23.13 7.50 -2.94
CA ILE A 486 -23.10 7.87 -1.52
C ILE A 486 -24.43 8.46 -1.09
N LEU A 487 -24.78 8.22 0.18
CA LEU A 487 -25.83 8.91 0.88
C LEU A 487 -25.23 10.14 1.56
N VAL A 488 -25.77 11.32 1.24
CA VAL A 488 -25.34 12.58 1.85
C VAL A 488 -26.55 13.32 2.41
N GLU A 489 -26.39 13.87 3.61
CA GLU A 489 -27.46 14.55 4.33
C GLU A 489 -27.03 15.98 4.69
N GLU A 490 -27.90 16.95 4.41
CA GLU A 490 -27.64 18.35 4.66
C GLU A 490 -27.68 18.67 6.16
N HIS A 491 -26.66 19.39 6.64
CA HIS A 491 -26.59 19.83 8.04
C HIS A 491 -26.47 21.35 8.20
N GLU A 492 -25.96 22.03 7.18
CA GLU A 492 -25.93 23.48 7.00
C GLU A 492 -26.24 23.76 5.52
N ASP A 493 -26.78 24.93 5.17
CA ASP A 493 -27.19 25.24 3.80
C ASP A 493 -26.07 24.99 2.79
N GLY A 494 -26.31 24.06 1.86
CA GLY A 494 -25.35 23.65 0.83
C GLY A 494 -24.18 22.80 1.33
N ARG A 495 -24.17 22.40 2.60
CA ARG A 495 -23.13 21.55 3.22
C ARG A 495 -23.72 20.21 3.66
N PHE A 496 -23.08 19.15 3.20
CA PHE A 496 -23.57 17.79 3.37
C PHE A 496 -22.59 16.94 4.17
N HIS A 497 -23.14 15.99 4.90
CA HIS A 497 -22.40 14.93 5.57
C HIS A 497 -22.74 13.59 4.91
N ARG A 498 -21.72 12.89 4.42
CA ARG A 498 -21.80 11.50 3.98
C ARG A 498 -22.15 10.61 5.16
N THR A 499 -23.30 9.94 5.13
CA THR A 499 -23.75 9.04 6.21
C THR A 499 -23.70 7.56 5.84
N SER A 500 -23.69 7.22 4.54
CA SER A 500 -23.60 5.84 4.07
C SER A 500 -23.22 5.77 2.58
N SER A 501 -23.21 4.56 2.02
CA SER A 501 -22.99 4.26 0.61
C SER A 501 -24.15 3.42 0.05
N PHE A 502 -24.23 3.33 -1.28
CA PHE A 502 -25.14 2.44 -1.99
C PHE A 502 -24.38 1.59 -3.00
N ILE A 503 -24.78 0.32 -3.10
CA ILE A 503 -24.38 -0.63 -4.14
C ILE A 503 -25.63 -0.93 -4.96
N LEU A 504 -25.63 -0.56 -6.23
CA LEU A 504 -26.85 -0.47 -7.03
C LEU A 504 -26.77 -1.37 -8.27
N GLY A 505 -27.87 -2.08 -8.52
CA GLY A 505 -28.08 -2.91 -9.70
C GLY A 505 -28.31 -2.10 -10.98
N THR A 506 -28.24 -2.80 -12.12
CA THR A 506 -28.45 -2.21 -13.45
C THR A 506 -29.85 -1.63 -13.65
N GLU A 507 -30.83 -2.06 -12.86
CA GLU A 507 -32.19 -1.51 -12.82
C GLU A 507 -32.25 -0.02 -12.43
N PHE A 508 -31.18 0.52 -11.81
CA PHE A 508 -31.07 1.94 -11.48
C PHE A 508 -30.54 2.81 -12.63
N VAL A 509 -30.03 2.24 -13.72
CA VAL A 509 -29.50 3.01 -14.87
C VAL A 509 -30.48 4.07 -15.39
N PRO A 510 -31.78 3.78 -15.61
CA PRO A 510 -32.72 4.78 -16.09
C PRO A 510 -32.94 5.95 -15.12
N TYR A 511 -32.70 5.75 -13.82
CA TYR A 511 -32.75 6.81 -12.82
C TYR A 511 -31.48 7.66 -12.90
N ILE A 512 -30.31 7.02 -12.96
CA ILE A 512 -29.00 7.68 -13.08
C ILE A 512 -28.98 8.63 -14.29
N GLU A 513 -29.39 8.12 -15.46
CA GLU A 513 -29.37 8.89 -16.72
C GLU A 513 -30.33 10.09 -16.73
N ARG A 514 -31.37 10.08 -15.87
CA ARG A 514 -32.33 11.19 -15.72
C ARG A 514 -31.91 12.21 -14.68
N CYS A 515 -30.96 11.87 -13.81
CA CYS A 515 -30.50 12.77 -12.76
C CYS A 515 -29.71 13.93 -13.36
N LYS A 516 -30.05 15.15 -12.96
CA LYS A 516 -29.21 16.32 -13.23
C LYS A 516 -27.98 16.27 -12.35
N SER A 517 -26.90 16.88 -12.82
CA SER A 517 -25.71 17.09 -12.00
C SER A 517 -26.03 18.09 -10.89
N TYR A 518 -25.66 17.76 -9.65
CA TYR A 518 -25.78 18.60 -8.47
C TYR A 518 -24.40 18.82 -7.86
N GLU A 519 -24.14 20.03 -7.35
CA GLU A 519 -22.91 20.34 -6.65
C GLU A 519 -23.04 19.99 -5.16
N ILE A 520 -22.18 19.09 -4.69
CA ILE A 520 -22.20 18.57 -3.33
C ILE A 520 -20.91 19.00 -2.64
N CYS A 521 -21.06 19.69 -1.50
CA CYS A 521 -19.95 20.00 -0.60
C CYS A 521 -19.98 19.08 0.62
N LEU A 522 -19.09 18.08 0.65
CA LEU A 522 -18.89 17.22 1.81
C LEU A 522 -18.10 17.97 2.88
N ALA A 523 -18.75 18.28 4.00
CA ALA A 523 -18.17 18.98 5.13
C ALA A 523 -18.36 18.17 6.42
N GLY A 524 -17.40 18.29 7.34
CA GLY A 524 -17.53 17.72 8.69
C GLY A 524 -18.74 18.30 9.42
N LEU A 525 -19.34 17.49 10.31
CA LEU A 525 -20.29 18.00 11.29
C LEU A 525 -19.53 18.89 12.28
N VAL A 526 -20.03 20.10 12.50
CA VAL A 526 -19.46 21.10 13.43
C VAL A 526 -19.56 20.62 14.87
#